data_AF-X1CTS0-F1
#
_entry.id   AF-X1CTS0-F1
#
_cell.length_a   1.000
_cell.length_b   1.000
_cell.length_c   1.000
_cell.angle_alpha   90.00
_cell.angle_beta   90.00
_cell.angle_gamma   90.00
#
_symmetry.space_group_name_H-M   'P 1'
#
loop_
_entity.id
_entity.type
_entity.pdbx_description
1 polymer ?
#
loop_
_entity_poly.entity_id
_entity_poly.type
_entity_poly.pdbx_seq_one_letter_code
_entity_poly.pdbx_strand_id
1 'polypeptide(L)'
;SSNNALTNNTCESNILYGIRLDSSSNNALTNNTCKNNSLGIYLDSSSNNALTNNTCESNILCGIRLDSSSNNTLSNNTCENNRYNFGVMGWDPSHFDHEIGTSNLIDDRPIYYLKDKADMVIGPSLNPGYLALVRCDNITVENLALEKNGQGILLACTEKSRIENCILSNNSEGIFLYSSSNNTLSNNTCESNTWEGIYLDSSSNNALTNNTCESNSFGIYLNSSASSTIFHNYLFNNTENNAYDDGTNYWDENGEGNYWGDWQPPDHPDADGDGIVDESRPIAGGTNQD
;
A
#
# COMPACT_ATOMS: atom_id res chain seq x y z
N SER A 1 7.27 20.58 -18.26
CA SER A 1 6.57 21.18 -19.42
C SER A 1 5.76 20.09 -20.09
N SER A 2 4.57 20.38 -20.61
CA SER A 2 3.76 19.37 -21.28
C SER A 2 4.24 19.08 -22.71
N ASN A 3 3.84 17.94 -23.28
CA ASN A 3 4.11 17.56 -24.68
C ASN A 3 5.60 17.37 -25.03
N ASN A 4 6.40 16.80 -24.13
CA ASN A 4 7.81 16.53 -24.37
C ASN A 4 8.05 15.04 -24.66
N ALA A 5 9.11 14.78 -25.42
CA ALA A 5 9.63 13.43 -25.64
C ALA A 5 11.03 13.32 -25.03
N LEU A 6 11.19 12.45 -24.06
CA LEU A 6 12.47 12.10 -23.45
C LEU A 6 12.81 10.68 -23.91
N THR A 7 13.76 10.55 -24.82
CA THR A 7 14.12 9.26 -25.42
C THR A 7 15.60 8.94 -25.25
N ASN A 8 15.92 7.72 -24.84
CA ASN A 8 17.30 7.21 -24.70
C ASN A 8 18.21 8.04 -23.77
N ASN A 9 17.66 8.60 -22.69
CA ASN A 9 18.47 9.33 -21.70
C ASN A 9 19.00 8.38 -20.62
N THR A 10 20.22 8.64 -20.16
CA THR A 10 20.78 8.01 -18.95
C THR A 10 20.89 9.06 -17.86
N CYS A 11 20.07 8.92 -16.82
CA CYS A 11 20.05 9.77 -15.64
C CYS A 11 20.66 9.01 -14.47
N GLU A 12 21.91 9.30 -14.12
CA GLU A 12 22.67 8.53 -13.13
C GLU A 12 23.26 9.38 -12.01
N SER A 13 23.25 8.85 -10.79
CA SER A 13 23.91 9.44 -9.62
C SER A 13 23.43 10.86 -9.29
N ASN A 14 22.18 11.20 -9.64
CA ASN A 14 21.59 12.46 -9.25
C ASN A 14 21.11 12.41 -7.80
N ILE A 15 21.39 13.46 -7.05
CA ILE A 15 21.06 13.55 -5.62
C ILE A 15 19.54 13.39 -5.37
N LEU A 16 18.70 13.83 -6.31
CA LEU A 16 17.25 13.85 -6.12
C LEU A 16 16.51 12.96 -7.12
N TYR A 17 16.48 13.31 -8.41
CA TYR A 17 15.63 12.64 -9.38
C TYR A 17 16.44 12.24 -10.61
N GLY A 18 16.13 11.09 -11.21
CA GLY A 18 16.53 10.76 -12.57
C GLY A 18 15.74 11.60 -13.57
N ILE A 19 14.43 11.41 -13.61
CA ILE A 19 13.47 12.23 -14.37
C ILE A 19 12.31 12.63 -13.46
N ARG A 20 12.02 13.93 -13.39
CA ARG A 20 10.84 14.47 -12.69
C ARG A 20 9.90 15.16 -13.67
N LEU A 21 8.64 14.76 -13.65
CA LEU A 21 7.52 15.49 -14.25
C LEU A 21 6.73 16.13 -13.12
N ASP A 22 6.64 17.45 -13.12
CA ASP A 22 5.91 18.23 -12.12
C ASP A 22 4.85 19.06 -12.85
N SER A 23 3.58 18.81 -12.52
CA SER A 23 2.44 19.52 -13.12
C SER A 23 2.49 19.48 -14.65
N SER A 24 2.87 18.32 -15.20
CA SER A 24 3.38 18.20 -16.56
C SER A 24 2.72 17.02 -17.28
N SER A 25 1.90 17.31 -18.28
CA SER A 25 1.04 16.32 -18.94
C SER A 25 1.47 15.99 -20.36
N ASN A 26 0.98 14.88 -20.91
CA ASN A 26 1.19 14.49 -22.32
C ASN A 26 2.67 14.31 -22.71
N ASN A 27 3.52 13.84 -21.81
CA ASN A 27 4.93 13.56 -22.09
C ASN A 27 5.13 12.07 -22.43
N ALA A 28 6.10 11.79 -23.30
CA ALA A 28 6.54 10.44 -23.63
C ALA A 28 7.96 10.21 -23.11
N LEU A 29 8.13 9.28 -22.19
CA LEU A 29 9.40 8.82 -21.65
C LEU A 29 9.67 7.44 -22.24
N THR A 30 10.63 7.34 -23.16
CA THR A 30 10.91 6.09 -23.88
C THR A 30 12.37 5.68 -23.77
N ASN A 31 12.64 4.41 -23.40
CA ASN A 31 13.99 3.85 -23.34
C ASN A 31 14.97 4.65 -22.45
N ASN A 32 14.50 5.26 -21.36
CA ASN A 32 15.40 5.98 -20.45
C ASN A 32 15.90 5.05 -19.35
N THR A 33 17.14 5.25 -18.91
CA THR A 33 17.76 4.54 -17.79
C THR A 33 17.98 5.51 -16.63
N CYS A 34 17.28 5.32 -15.51
CA CYS A 34 17.41 6.11 -14.29
C CYS A 34 18.02 5.25 -13.17
N LYS A 35 19.32 5.43 -12.88
CA LYS A 35 20.03 4.60 -11.90
C LYS A 35 20.79 5.36 -10.82
N ASN A 36 20.91 4.77 -9.63
CA ASN A 36 21.65 5.35 -8.51
C ASN A 36 21.21 6.78 -8.13
N ASN A 37 19.96 7.15 -8.41
CA ASN A 37 19.39 8.42 -7.98
C ASN A 37 18.65 8.24 -6.65
N SER A 38 18.15 9.30 -6.04
CA SER A 38 17.19 9.12 -4.93
C SER A 38 15.85 8.56 -5.45
N LEU A 39 15.26 9.21 -6.46
CA LEU A 39 14.09 8.73 -7.20
C LEU A 39 14.44 8.51 -8.66
N GLY A 40 13.98 7.41 -9.27
CA GLY A 40 14.19 7.10 -10.68
C GLY A 40 13.37 8.02 -11.60
N ILE A 41 12.10 7.66 -11.82
CA ILE A 41 11.12 8.48 -12.53
C ILE A 41 10.01 8.89 -11.56
N TYR A 42 9.83 10.19 -11.37
CA TYR A 42 8.82 10.75 -10.47
C TYR A 42 7.82 11.61 -11.24
N LEU A 43 6.53 11.27 -11.14
CA LEU A 43 5.43 12.05 -11.66
C LEU A 43 4.65 12.65 -10.49
N ASP A 44 4.65 13.97 -10.38
CA ASP A 44 3.85 14.73 -9.42
C ASP A 44 2.84 15.57 -10.17
N SER A 45 1.55 15.39 -9.85
CA SER A 45 0.45 16.18 -10.45
C SER A 45 0.48 16.15 -11.99
N SER A 46 0.93 15.02 -12.56
CA SER A 46 1.37 14.90 -13.95
C SER A 46 0.60 13.79 -14.66
N SER A 47 -0.37 14.19 -15.47
CA SER A 47 -1.35 13.28 -16.06
C SER A 47 -1.13 13.01 -17.54
N ASN A 48 -1.72 11.94 -18.08
CA ASN A 48 -1.68 11.62 -19.51
C ASN A 48 -0.27 11.42 -20.09
N ASN A 49 0.68 10.92 -19.29
CA ASN A 49 2.03 10.62 -19.76
C ASN A 49 2.18 9.14 -20.15
N ALA A 50 3.07 8.86 -21.10
CA ALA A 50 3.41 7.51 -21.53
C ALA A 50 4.86 7.18 -21.13
N LEU A 51 5.03 6.12 -20.34
CA LEU A 51 6.33 5.58 -19.93
C LEU A 51 6.49 4.22 -20.60
N THR A 52 7.44 4.10 -21.52
CA THR A 52 7.67 2.86 -22.28
C THR A 52 9.13 2.45 -22.26
N ASN A 53 9.41 1.17 -21.96
CA ASN A 53 10.76 0.60 -21.99
C ASN A 53 11.79 1.34 -21.09
N ASN A 54 11.36 1.99 -20.01
CA ASN A 54 12.32 2.65 -19.10
C ASN A 54 12.84 1.67 -18.06
N THR A 55 14.10 1.84 -17.65
CA THR A 55 14.74 1.06 -16.59
C THR A 55 15.05 1.97 -15.41
N CYS A 56 14.52 1.65 -14.23
CA CYS A 56 14.80 2.36 -12.98
C CYS A 56 15.47 1.42 -11.97
N GLU A 57 16.77 1.62 -11.72
CA GLU A 57 17.58 0.64 -10.99
C GLU A 57 18.35 1.26 -9.83
N SER A 58 18.43 0.55 -8.69
CA SER A 58 19.30 0.93 -7.57
C SER A 58 19.09 2.36 -7.07
N ASN A 59 17.85 2.87 -7.15
CA ASN A 59 17.51 4.18 -6.61
C ASN A 59 17.23 4.07 -5.10
N ILE A 60 17.71 5.06 -4.35
CA ILE A 60 17.75 5.06 -2.87
C ILE A 60 16.34 5.05 -2.26
N LEU A 61 15.34 5.63 -2.94
CA LEU A 61 13.95 5.66 -2.52
C LEU A 61 13.04 4.89 -3.45
N CYS A 62 12.75 5.37 -4.65
CA CYS A 62 11.79 4.72 -5.53
C CYS A 62 12.23 4.63 -6.98
N GLY A 63 11.90 3.52 -7.65
CA GLY A 63 12.08 3.33 -9.08
C GLY A 63 11.16 4.23 -9.89
N ILE A 64 9.86 3.92 -9.90
CA ILE A 64 8.82 4.75 -10.54
C ILE A 64 7.74 5.11 -9.51
N ARG A 65 7.48 6.41 -9.32
CA ARG A 65 6.43 6.89 -8.41
C ARG A 65 5.46 7.85 -9.10
N LEU A 66 4.16 7.60 -8.92
CA LEU A 66 3.06 8.37 -9.48
C LEU A 66 2.26 9.02 -8.34
N ASP A 67 2.46 10.31 -8.09
CA ASP A 67 1.78 11.07 -7.04
C ASP A 67 0.79 12.06 -7.64
N SER A 68 -0.44 12.08 -7.11
CA SER A 68 -1.54 12.98 -7.51
C SER A 68 -1.71 13.11 -9.02
N SER A 69 -1.44 12.02 -9.74
CA SER A 69 -1.34 11.98 -11.19
C SER A 69 -2.43 11.08 -11.72
N SER A 70 -2.89 11.26 -12.97
CA SER A 70 -3.95 10.43 -13.55
C SER A 70 -3.67 10.07 -15.01
N ASN A 71 -4.35 9.06 -15.52
CA ASN A 71 -4.35 8.67 -16.93
C ASN A 71 -2.96 8.40 -17.53
N ASN A 72 -2.00 7.96 -16.71
CA ASN A 72 -0.67 7.60 -17.20
C ASN A 72 -0.66 6.17 -17.75
N THR A 73 0.08 5.95 -18.83
CA THR A 73 0.23 4.64 -19.47
C THR A 73 1.65 4.12 -19.28
N LEU A 74 1.81 2.94 -18.68
CA LEU A 74 3.11 2.28 -18.49
C LEU A 74 3.13 0.96 -19.24
N SER A 75 4.18 0.74 -20.05
CA SER A 75 4.44 -0.53 -20.73
C SER A 75 5.93 -0.87 -20.78
N ASN A 76 6.27 -2.15 -20.58
CA ASN A 76 7.64 -2.67 -20.65
C ASN A 76 8.67 -1.93 -19.77
N ASN A 77 8.26 -1.26 -18.70
CA ASN A 77 9.23 -0.63 -17.79
C ASN A 77 9.74 -1.66 -16.77
N THR A 78 10.98 -1.51 -16.35
CA THR A 78 11.62 -2.38 -15.37
C THR A 78 12.07 -1.56 -14.17
N CYS A 79 11.66 -1.95 -12.96
CA CYS A 79 12.17 -1.41 -11.71
C CYS A 79 12.85 -2.53 -10.91
N GLU A 80 14.13 -2.33 -10.58
CA GLU A 80 14.94 -3.36 -9.92
C GLU A 80 15.84 -2.77 -8.84
N ASN A 81 16.03 -3.51 -7.75
CA ASN A 81 16.97 -3.16 -6.68
C ASN A 81 16.77 -1.75 -6.09
N ASN A 82 15.58 -1.17 -6.19
CA ASN A 82 15.26 0.09 -5.52
C ASN A 82 14.83 -0.17 -4.08
N ARG A 83 14.87 0.84 -3.20
CA ARG A 83 14.22 0.69 -1.87
C ARG A 83 12.72 0.37 -2.03
N TYR A 84 12.05 1.10 -2.92
CA TYR A 84 10.70 0.80 -3.40
C TYR A 84 10.71 0.76 -4.92
N ASN A 85 10.20 -0.30 -5.56
CA ASN A 85 10.26 -0.39 -7.00
C ASN A 85 9.17 0.46 -7.68
N PHE A 86 7.92 0.35 -7.21
CA PHE A 86 6.80 1.09 -7.78
C PHE A 86 5.82 1.57 -6.69
N GLY A 87 5.21 2.74 -6.88
CA GLY A 87 4.20 3.25 -5.96
C GLY A 87 3.27 4.27 -6.61
N VAL A 88 2.02 4.30 -6.14
CA VAL A 88 0.99 5.25 -6.56
C VAL A 88 0.38 5.87 -5.32
N MET A 89 0.27 7.20 -5.28
CA MET A 89 -0.44 7.91 -4.23
C MET A 89 -1.31 9.01 -4.81
N GLY A 90 -2.44 9.27 -4.16
CA GLY A 90 -3.34 10.33 -4.57
C GLY A 90 -4.42 10.58 -3.55
N TRP A 91 -4.98 11.79 -3.62
CA TRP A 91 -6.03 12.29 -2.73
C TRP A 91 -7.38 12.50 -3.45
N ASP A 92 -7.52 11.91 -4.64
CA ASP A 92 -8.74 11.90 -5.42
C ASP A 92 -8.84 10.53 -6.11
N PRO A 93 -10.03 9.91 -6.17
CA PRO A 93 -10.24 8.65 -6.87
C PRO A 93 -9.64 8.58 -8.28
N SER A 94 -9.66 9.69 -9.03
CA SER A 94 -9.12 9.75 -10.39
C SER A 94 -7.58 9.65 -10.45
N HIS A 95 -6.87 9.91 -9.34
CA HIS A 95 -5.42 9.76 -9.28
C HIS A 95 -4.95 8.30 -9.34
N PHE A 96 -5.86 7.35 -9.15
CA PHE A 96 -5.58 5.93 -9.32
C PHE A 96 -6.00 5.42 -10.71
N ASP A 97 -6.47 6.30 -11.60
CA ASP A 97 -6.85 5.89 -12.95
C ASP A 97 -5.60 5.82 -13.85
N HIS A 98 -4.96 4.66 -13.92
CA HIS A 98 -3.81 4.42 -14.78
C HIS A 98 -4.02 3.23 -15.71
N GLU A 99 -3.21 3.16 -16.77
CA GLU A 99 -3.14 2.03 -17.69
C GLU A 99 -1.76 1.38 -17.58
N ILE A 100 -1.63 0.40 -16.69
CA ILE A 100 -0.35 -0.25 -16.36
C ILE A 100 -0.47 -1.75 -16.65
N GLY A 101 0.13 -2.18 -17.75
CA GLY A 101 0.09 -3.58 -18.17
C GLY A 101 1.10 -4.46 -17.44
N THR A 102 0.88 -5.77 -17.45
CA THR A 102 1.77 -6.79 -16.87
C THR A 102 3.15 -6.89 -17.53
N SER A 103 3.35 -6.19 -18.66
CA SER A 103 4.67 -6.02 -19.27
C SER A 103 5.65 -5.22 -18.41
N ASN A 104 5.16 -4.46 -17.42
CA ASN A 104 6.03 -3.75 -16.48
C ASN A 104 6.47 -4.70 -15.38
N LEU A 105 7.75 -4.69 -15.06
CA LEU A 105 8.39 -5.66 -14.18
C LEU A 105 8.97 -5.00 -12.93
N ILE A 106 8.84 -5.70 -11.81
CA ILE A 106 9.42 -5.43 -10.50
C ILE A 106 10.26 -6.64 -10.13
N ASP A 107 11.59 -6.51 -10.16
CA ASP A 107 12.51 -7.64 -9.93
C ASP A 107 12.06 -8.91 -10.72
N ASP A 108 11.95 -8.75 -12.04
CA ASP A 108 11.45 -9.76 -13.01
C ASP A 108 9.98 -10.22 -12.84
N ARG A 109 9.22 -9.66 -11.91
CA ARG A 109 7.81 -10.02 -11.67
C ARG A 109 6.83 -8.98 -12.24
N PRO A 110 5.74 -9.39 -12.91
CA PRO A 110 4.78 -8.45 -13.50
C PRO A 110 4.03 -7.60 -12.46
N ILE A 111 3.81 -6.33 -12.80
CA ILE A 111 2.84 -5.47 -12.10
C ILE A 111 1.41 -5.91 -12.49
N TYR A 112 0.56 -6.17 -11.50
CA TYR A 112 -0.88 -6.33 -11.70
C TYR A 112 -1.60 -5.07 -11.23
N TYR A 113 -1.91 -4.18 -12.16
CA TYR A 113 -2.74 -3.02 -11.93
C TYR A 113 -4.15 -3.29 -12.46
N LEU A 114 -5.00 -3.87 -11.61
CA LEU A 114 -6.33 -4.30 -12.00
C LEU A 114 -7.30 -3.13 -11.85
N LYS A 115 -7.97 -2.79 -12.96
CA LYS A 115 -8.94 -1.70 -13.02
C LYS A 115 -10.29 -2.21 -13.50
N ASP A 116 -11.35 -1.80 -12.80
CA ASP A 116 -12.74 -2.13 -13.15
C ASP A 116 -12.94 -3.65 -13.33
N LYS A 117 -12.35 -4.45 -12.43
CA LYS A 117 -12.43 -5.93 -12.45
C LYS A 117 -13.33 -6.45 -11.33
N ALA A 118 -13.93 -7.61 -11.55
CA ALA A 118 -14.71 -8.29 -10.54
C ALA A 118 -14.59 -9.80 -10.61
N ASP A 119 -14.91 -10.47 -9.50
CA ASP A 119 -15.04 -11.93 -9.40
C ASP A 119 -13.75 -12.70 -9.78
N MET A 120 -12.60 -12.22 -9.31
CA MET A 120 -11.29 -12.82 -9.61
C MET A 120 -10.57 -13.29 -8.36
N VAL A 121 -9.75 -14.32 -8.52
CA VAL A 121 -8.79 -14.77 -7.50
C VAL A 121 -7.38 -14.46 -7.97
N ILE A 122 -6.61 -13.75 -7.15
CA ILE A 122 -5.22 -13.36 -7.38
C ILE A 122 -4.35 -14.12 -6.38
N GLY A 123 -3.68 -15.16 -6.86
CA GLY A 123 -2.84 -16.03 -6.04
C GLY A 123 -1.41 -16.20 -6.59
N PRO A 124 -0.60 -17.07 -5.97
CA PRO A 124 0.83 -17.20 -6.25
C PRO A 124 1.16 -17.58 -7.70
N SER A 125 0.26 -18.27 -8.40
CA SER A 125 0.45 -18.67 -9.81
C SER A 125 0.60 -17.48 -10.76
N LEU A 126 0.09 -16.31 -10.38
CA LEU A 126 0.25 -15.07 -11.15
C LEU A 126 1.61 -14.40 -10.91
N ASN A 127 2.27 -14.73 -9.80
CA ASN A 127 3.56 -14.20 -9.35
C ASN A 127 3.69 -12.66 -9.48
N PRO A 128 2.76 -11.88 -8.88
CA PRO A 128 2.81 -10.42 -8.96
C PRO A 128 4.07 -9.86 -8.29
N GLY A 129 4.62 -8.81 -8.89
CA GLY A 129 5.67 -7.97 -8.27
C GLY A 129 5.11 -6.77 -7.51
N TYR A 130 3.93 -6.31 -7.94
CA TYR A 130 3.11 -5.26 -7.31
C TYR A 130 1.64 -5.54 -7.63
N LEU A 131 0.74 -5.20 -6.71
CA LEU A 131 -0.69 -5.39 -6.89
C LEU A 131 -1.47 -4.12 -6.49
N ALA A 132 -2.28 -3.62 -7.43
CA ALA A 132 -3.30 -2.61 -7.17
C ALA A 132 -4.66 -3.07 -7.69
N LEU A 133 -5.69 -2.82 -6.89
CA LEU A 133 -7.10 -3.03 -7.19
C LEU A 133 -7.77 -1.66 -7.23
N VAL A 134 -8.09 -1.16 -8.42
CA VAL A 134 -8.71 0.14 -8.64
C VAL A 134 -10.14 -0.07 -9.14
N ARG A 135 -11.13 0.42 -8.39
CA ARG A 135 -12.57 0.25 -8.70
C ARG A 135 -12.95 -1.20 -8.97
N CYS A 136 -12.38 -2.11 -8.18
CA CYS A 136 -12.68 -3.52 -8.29
C CYS A 136 -13.81 -3.93 -7.32
N ASP A 137 -14.49 -5.04 -7.62
CA ASP A 137 -15.53 -5.60 -6.76
C ASP A 137 -15.32 -7.11 -6.59
N ASN A 138 -15.45 -7.64 -5.38
CA ASN A 138 -15.38 -9.09 -5.15
C ASN A 138 -14.10 -9.77 -5.68
N ILE A 139 -12.94 -9.19 -5.39
CA ILE A 139 -11.63 -9.80 -5.67
C ILE A 139 -11.15 -10.55 -4.43
N THR A 140 -10.64 -11.76 -4.60
CA THR A 140 -9.90 -12.47 -3.54
C THR A 140 -8.41 -12.44 -3.87
N VAL A 141 -7.59 -11.92 -2.96
CA VAL A 141 -6.13 -11.95 -3.03
C VAL A 141 -5.65 -12.90 -1.95
N GLU A 142 -4.83 -13.89 -2.31
CA GLU A 142 -4.42 -14.93 -1.37
C GLU A 142 -2.94 -15.33 -1.51
N ASN A 143 -2.30 -15.59 -0.36
CA ASN A 143 -0.99 -16.25 -0.28
C ASN A 143 0.16 -15.52 -1.02
N LEU A 144 0.08 -14.20 -1.15
CA LEU A 144 1.11 -13.41 -1.83
C LEU A 144 2.19 -12.92 -0.86
N ALA A 145 3.43 -12.85 -1.34
CA ALA A 145 4.53 -12.14 -0.68
C ALA A 145 4.97 -10.95 -1.55
N LEU A 146 4.72 -9.73 -1.07
CA LEU A 146 5.01 -8.49 -1.78
C LEU A 146 5.88 -7.59 -0.92
N GLU A 147 7.04 -7.22 -1.45
CA GLU A 147 8.05 -6.44 -0.74
C GLU A 147 8.64 -5.33 -1.60
N LYS A 148 9.23 -4.33 -0.93
CA LYS A 148 9.98 -3.23 -1.57
C LYS A 148 9.15 -2.48 -2.60
N ASN A 149 7.93 -2.11 -2.23
CA ASN A 149 7.04 -1.27 -3.03
C ASN A 149 6.59 -0.04 -2.24
N GLY A 150 5.94 0.91 -2.91
CA GLY A 150 5.18 1.96 -2.22
C GLY A 150 4.13 1.29 -1.33
N GLN A 151 3.15 0.65 -1.94
CA GLN A 151 2.18 -0.18 -1.25
C GLN A 151 2.51 -1.64 -1.52
N GLY A 152 2.47 -2.51 -0.50
CA GLY A 152 2.48 -3.95 -0.72
C GLY A 152 1.26 -4.36 -1.54
N ILE A 153 0.07 -3.98 -1.08
CA ILE A 153 -1.19 -4.08 -1.83
C ILE A 153 -1.97 -2.76 -1.72
N LEU A 154 -2.42 -2.23 -2.86
CA LEU A 154 -3.28 -1.05 -2.92
C LEU A 154 -4.72 -1.41 -3.30
N LEU A 155 -5.69 -0.95 -2.52
CA LEU A 155 -7.12 -0.92 -2.85
C LEU A 155 -7.55 0.54 -2.98
N ALA A 156 -7.98 0.96 -4.17
CA ALA A 156 -8.53 2.29 -4.40
C ALA A 156 -9.95 2.19 -4.96
N CYS A 157 -10.93 2.73 -4.23
CA CYS A 157 -12.34 2.63 -4.58
C CYS A 157 -12.83 1.18 -4.80
N THR A 158 -12.26 0.22 -4.07
CA THR A 158 -12.54 -1.21 -4.23
C THR A 158 -13.50 -1.70 -3.15
N GLU A 159 -14.41 -2.59 -3.52
CA GLU A 159 -15.44 -3.12 -2.62
C GLU A 159 -15.49 -4.64 -2.58
N LYS A 160 -16.07 -5.18 -1.49
CA LYS A 160 -16.41 -6.60 -1.30
C LYS A 160 -15.24 -7.57 -1.52
N SER A 161 -14.01 -7.08 -1.39
CA SER A 161 -12.81 -7.84 -1.70
C SER A 161 -12.18 -8.41 -0.43
N ARG A 162 -11.42 -9.49 -0.59
CA ARG A 162 -10.77 -10.24 0.49
C ARG A 162 -9.27 -10.27 0.25
N ILE A 163 -8.48 -9.83 1.23
CA ILE A 163 -7.01 -9.90 1.22
C ILE A 163 -6.60 -10.86 2.32
N GLU A 164 -6.02 -12.00 1.96
CA GLU A 164 -5.86 -13.12 2.89
C GLU A 164 -4.49 -13.78 2.82
N ASN A 165 -3.92 -14.09 3.98
CA ASN A 165 -2.66 -14.85 4.08
C ASN A 165 -1.50 -14.22 3.29
N CYS A 166 -1.48 -12.90 3.15
CA CYS A 166 -0.40 -12.19 2.48
C CYS A 166 0.71 -11.78 3.45
N ILE A 167 1.95 -11.74 2.96
CA ILE A 167 3.12 -11.19 3.67
C ILE A 167 3.57 -9.92 2.94
N LEU A 168 3.43 -8.78 3.60
CA LEU A 168 3.66 -7.44 3.05
C LEU A 168 4.79 -6.78 3.84
N SER A 169 6.01 -6.88 3.33
CA SER A 169 7.20 -6.47 4.08
C SER A 169 8.09 -5.45 3.37
N ASN A 170 8.77 -4.59 4.13
CA ASN A 170 9.69 -3.59 3.59
C ASN A 170 9.08 -2.66 2.52
N ASN A 171 7.78 -2.40 2.60
CA ASN A 171 7.09 -1.43 1.74
C ASN A 171 7.06 -0.05 2.42
N SER A 172 6.53 0.97 1.73
CA SER A 172 6.13 2.22 2.39
C SER A 172 4.94 1.92 3.31
N GLU A 173 3.87 1.36 2.76
CA GLU A 173 2.69 0.86 3.45
C GLU A 173 2.47 -0.62 3.12
N GLY A 174 2.07 -1.46 4.10
CA GLY A 174 1.82 -2.88 3.85
C GLY A 174 0.57 -3.09 2.99
N ILE A 175 -0.59 -2.71 3.51
CA ILE A 175 -1.86 -2.69 2.79
C ILE A 175 -2.46 -1.28 2.90
N PHE A 176 -2.80 -0.66 1.76
CA PHE A 176 -3.45 0.66 1.74
C PHE A 176 -4.83 0.59 1.09
N LEU A 177 -5.86 1.02 1.83
CA LEU A 177 -7.22 1.21 1.36
C LEU A 177 -7.51 2.71 1.25
N TYR A 178 -7.77 3.19 0.04
CA TYR A 178 -8.26 4.53 -0.22
C TYR A 178 -9.70 4.49 -0.73
N SER A 179 -10.62 5.16 -0.03
CA SER A 179 -12.05 5.18 -0.37
C SER A 179 -12.63 3.78 -0.67
N SER A 180 -12.16 2.75 0.04
CA SER A 180 -12.45 1.34 -0.24
C SER A 180 -13.24 0.74 0.91
N SER A 181 -14.46 0.27 0.64
CA SER A 181 -15.42 -0.11 1.69
C SER A 181 -15.90 -1.55 1.53
N ASN A 182 -16.39 -2.16 2.63
CA ASN A 182 -16.92 -3.53 2.61
C ASN A 182 -15.88 -4.61 2.27
N ASN A 183 -14.61 -4.41 2.61
CA ASN A 183 -13.54 -5.39 2.37
C ASN A 183 -13.18 -6.17 3.65
N THR A 184 -12.62 -7.35 3.47
CA THR A 184 -12.10 -8.19 4.56
C THR A 184 -10.59 -8.36 4.41
N LEU A 185 -9.85 -8.05 5.45
CA LEU A 185 -8.41 -8.24 5.55
C LEU A 185 -8.19 -9.26 6.66
N SER A 186 -7.74 -10.48 6.31
CA SER A 186 -7.54 -11.52 7.31
C SER A 186 -6.23 -12.27 7.19
N ASN A 187 -5.63 -12.61 8.34
CA ASN A 187 -4.41 -13.44 8.39
C ASN A 187 -3.23 -12.84 7.59
N ASN A 188 -3.16 -11.52 7.43
CA ASN A 188 -2.04 -10.88 6.74
C ASN A 188 -0.94 -10.50 7.73
N THR A 189 0.31 -10.62 7.31
CA THR A 189 1.47 -10.11 8.04
C THR A 189 2.00 -8.87 7.35
N CYS A 190 1.86 -7.70 7.98
CA CYS A 190 2.43 -6.44 7.53
C CYS A 190 3.62 -6.08 8.43
N GLU A 191 4.83 -6.30 7.95
CA GLU A 191 6.05 -6.20 8.79
C GLU A 191 7.12 -5.28 8.21
N SER A 192 7.81 -4.52 9.07
CA SER A 192 8.94 -3.68 8.65
C SER A 192 8.61 -2.70 7.52
N ASN A 193 7.35 -2.26 7.42
CA ASN A 193 6.98 -1.19 6.49
C ASN A 193 7.36 0.16 7.09
N THR A 194 7.73 1.12 6.23
CA THR A 194 8.28 2.39 6.73
C THR A 194 7.24 3.24 7.44
N TRP A 195 5.98 3.14 7.04
CA TRP A 195 4.86 3.88 7.62
C TRP A 195 3.87 2.92 8.26
N GLU A 196 2.71 2.69 7.66
CA GLU A 196 1.66 1.87 8.24
C GLU A 196 1.77 0.39 7.83
N GLY A 197 1.46 -0.52 8.74
CA GLY A 197 1.19 -1.91 8.39
C GLY A 197 -0.06 -2.00 7.54
N ILE A 198 -1.19 -1.53 8.08
CA ILE A 198 -2.47 -1.41 7.36
C ILE A 198 -2.99 0.03 7.50
N TYR A 199 -3.22 0.69 6.37
CA TYR A 199 -3.75 2.06 6.32
C TYR A 199 -5.13 2.09 5.64
N LEU A 200 -6.12 2.65 6.33
CA LEU A 200 -7.45 2.95 5.80
C LEU A 200 -7.65 4.46 5.75
N ASP A 201 -7.85 5.00 4.56
CA ASP A 201 -8.22 6.40 4.34
C ASP A 201 -9.62 6.46 3.72
N SER A 202 -10.53 7.13 4.41
CA SER A 202 -11.91 7.34 3.95
C SER A 202 -12.61 6.02 3.58
N SER A 203 -12.30 4.94 4.30
CA SER A 203 -12.58 3.55 3.93
C SER A 203 -13.41 2.88 5.02
N SER A 204 -14.71 2.72 4.78
CA SER A 204 -15.69 2.35 5.81
C SER A 204 -16.18 0.91 5.69
N ASN A 205 -16.76 0.38 6.78
CA ASN A 205 -17.36 -0.96 6.79
C ASN A 205 -16.39 -2.09 6.42
N ASN A 206 -15.12 -2.00 6.83
CA ASN A 206 -14.14 -3.05 6.58
C ASN A 206 -13.99 -3.97 7.82
N ALA A 207 -13.57 -5.21 7.61
CA ALA A 207 -13.28 -6.16 8.67
C ALA A 207 -11.79 -6.52 8.67
N LEU A 208 -11.08 -6.24 9.75
CA LEU A 208 -9.65 -6.53 9.91
C LEU A 208 -9.49 -7.54 11.04
N THR A 209 -9.16 -8.79 10.70
CA THR A 209 -9.11 -9.88 11.68
C THR A 209 -7.85 -10.74 11.56
N ASN A 210 -7.26 -11.15 12.68
CA ASN A 210 -6.08 -12.02 12.69
C ASN A 210 -4.88 -11.49 11.89
N ASN A 211 -4.76 -10.17 11.70
CA ASN A 211 -3.60 -9.60 11.01
C ASN A 211 -2.47 -9.33 12.01
N THR A 212 -1.24 -9.53 11.57
CA THR A 212 -0.03 -9.18 12.33
C THR A 212 0.57 -7.91 11.76
N CYS A 213 0.66 -6.85 12.57
CA CYS A 213 1.31 -5.60 12.22
C CYS A 213 2.50 -5.35 13.14
N GLU A 214 3.70 -5.66 12.65
CA GLU A 214 4.94 -5.62 13.43
C GLU A 214 6.00 -4.68 12.84
N SER A 215 6.72 -3.95 13.69
CA SER A 215 7.90 -3.16 13.30
C SER A 215 7.62 -2.14 12.19
N ASN A 216 6.41 -1.59 12.17
CA ASN A 216 6.04 -0.46 11.31
C ASN A 216 6.14 0.86 12.10
N SER A 217 5.93 2.01 11.46
CA SER A 217 5.72 3.26 12.20
C SER A 217 4.40 3.20 12.96
N PHE A 218 3.32 2.88 12.25
CA PHE A 218 2.01 2.60 12.81
C PHE A 218 1.60 1.16 12.46
N GLY A 219 1.01 0.43 13.40
CA GLY A 219 0.48 -0.90 13.12
C GLY A 219 -0.75 -0.83 12.20
N ILE A 220 -1.86 -0.35 12.74
CA ILE A 220 -3.10 -0.09 11.99
C ILE A 220 -3.48 1.40 12.12
N TYR A 221 -3.68 2.08 11.00
CA TYR A 221 -4.06 3.50 10.95
C TYR A 221 -5.39 3.68 10.21
N LEU A 222 -6.37 4.30 10.87
CA LEU A 222 -7.66 4.66 10.30
C LEU A 222 -7.77 6.19 10.28
N ASN A 223 -7.82 6.76 9.07
CA ASN A 223 -8.07 8.17 8.80
C ASN A 223 -9.45 8.33 8.17
N SER A 224 -10.32 9.15 8.77
CA SER A 224 -11.65 9.49 8.26
C SER A 224 -12.48 8.25 7.87
N SER A 225 -12.25 7.13 8.55
CA SER A 225 -12.83 5.82 8.25
C SER A 225 -13.79 5.42 9.36
N ALA A 226 -14.91 4.77 9.03
CA ALA A 226 -15.94 4.48 10.02
C ALA A 226 -16.59 3.10 9.84
N SER A 227 -17.26 2.64 10.89
CA SER A 227 -18.04 1.40 10.93
C SER A 227 -17.23 0.15 10.56
N SER A 228 -15.92 0.18 10.71
CA SER A 228 -15.06 -1.01 10.54
C SER A 228 -14.95 -1.78 11.86
N THR A 229 -14.74 -3.09 11.77
CA THR A 229 -14.56 -3.99 12.91
C THR A 229 -13.14 -4.56 12.88
N ILE A 230 -12.39 -4.35 13.98
CA ILE A 230 -10.96 -4.63 14.09
C ILE A 230 -10.72 -5.42 15.38
N PHE A 231 -10.52 -6.74 15.27
CA PHE A 231 -10.30 -7.59 16.44
C PHE A 231 -9.34 -8.75 16.11
N HIS A 232 -8.76 -9.37 17.13
CA HIS A 232 -7.76 -10.43 17.02
C HIS A 232 -6.51 -10.07 16.20
N ASN A 233 -6.21 -8.78 16.04
CA ASN A 233 -4.98 -8.38 15.38
C ASN A 233 -3.82 -8.34 16.38
N TYR A 234 -2.61 -8.67 15.92
CA TYR A 234 -1.38 -8.63 16.71
C TYR A 234 -0.60 -7.37 16.34
N LEU A 235 -0.57 -6.39 17.23
CA LEU A 235 0.08 -5.10 17.01
C LEU A 235 1.22 -4.92 18.00
N PHE A 236 2.47 -4.98 17.54
CA PHE A 236 3.63 -4.90 18.42
C PHE A 236 4.88 -4.37 17.73
N ASN A 237 5.84 -3.87 18.53
CA ASN A 237 7.09 -3.28 18.04
C ASN A 237 6.93 -2.13 17.04
N ASN A 238 5.76 -1.49 16.95
CA ASN A 238 5.57 -0.32 16.09
C ASN A 238 6.14 0.94 16.75
N THR A 239 6.83 1.79 15.98
CA THR A 239 7.71 2.82 16.57
C THR A 239 6.99 4.09 17.02
N GLU A 240 5.90 4.48 16.37
CA GLU A 240 5.09 5.65 16.74
C GLU A 240 3.86 5.23 17.54
N ASN A 241 3.05 4.29 17.01
CA ASN A 241 1.92 3.73 17.76
C ASN A 241 1.49 2.37 17.18
N ASN A 242 0.95 1.48 18.02
CA ASN A 242 0.32 0.26 17.52
C ASN A 242 -0.96 0.56 16.73
N ALA A 243 -1.74 1.56 17.14
CA ALA A 243 -2.94 1.96 16.41
C ALA A 243 -3.25 3.46 16.48
N TYR A 244 -3.85 3.98 15.42
CA TYR A 244 -4.46 5.30 15.37
C TYR A 244 -5.81 5.22 14.66
N ASP A 245 -6.82 5.89 15.21
CA ASP A 245 -8.17 5.94 14.68
C ASP A 245 -8.85 7.26 15.07
N ASP A 246 -9.07 8.13 14.09
CA ASP A 246 -9.80 9.40 14.26
C ASP A 246 -11.30 9.30 13.90
N GLY A 247 -11.77 8.11 13.55
CA GLY A 247 -13.13 7.84 13.11
C GLY A 247 -14.00 7.21 14.20
N THR A 248 -15.01 6.46 13.76
CA THR A 248 -15.93 5.73 14.65
C THR A 248 -15.95 4.27 14.21
N ASN A 249 -15.12 3.44 14.86
CA ASN A 249 -14.93 2.03 14.54
C ASN A 249 -15.02 1.17 15.81
N TYR A 250 -15.11 -0.13 15.62
CA TYR A 250 -15.22 -1.12 16.68
C TYR A 250 -13.89 -1.88 16.77
N TRP A 251 -13.18 -1.75 17.89
CA TRP A 251 -11.90 -2.43 18.14
C TRP A 251 -12.05 -3.74 18.92
N ASP A 252 -13.29 -4.19 19.07
CA ASP A 252 -13.67 -5.47 19.62
C ASP A 252 -14.79 -6.09 18.77
N GLU A 253 -14.95 -7.41 18.87
CA GLU A 253 -16.19 -8.09 18.46
C GLU A 253 -16.57 -9.15 19.50
N ASN A 254 -17.81 -9.09 19.99
CA ASN A 254 -18.33 -9.99 21.03
C ASN A 254 -17.51 -10.02 22.34
N GLY A 255 -16.83 -8.92 22.66
CA GLY A 255 -15.98 -8.80 23.85
C GLY A 255 -14.56 -9.34 23.66
N GLU A 256 -14.19 -9.75 22.44
CA GLU A 256 -12.84 -10.15 22.09
C GLU A 256 -12.13 -9.00 21.36
N GLY A 257 -10.96 -8.62 21.88
CA GLY A 257 -10.19 -7.45 21.46
C GLY A 257 -8.99 -7.76 20.57
N ASN A 258 -7.98 -6.88 20.61
CA ASN A 258 -6.69 -7.07 19.91
C ASN A 258 -5.53 -7.35 20.88
N TYR A 259 -4.46 -7.93 20.33
CA TYR A 259 -3.19 -8.09 21.04
C TYR A 259 -2.31 -6.86 20.86
N TRP A 260 -1.87 -6.28 21.98
CA TRP A 260 -1.12 -5.03 22.02
C TRP A 260 0.23 -5.22 22.70
N GLY A 261 1.34 -5.27 21.97
CA GLY A 261 2.66 -5.52 22.55
C GLY A 261 3.14 -4.46 23.56
N ASP A 262 2.54 -3.28 23.58
CA ASP A 262 2.82 -2.18 24.52
C ASP A 262 1.84 -2.09 25.71
N TRP A 263 0.82 -2.96 25.73
CA TRP A 263 -0.26 -2.94 26.71
C TRP A 263 -0.54 -4.38 27.16
N GLN A 264 0.31 -4.88 28.06
CA GLN A 264 0.38 -6.29 28.47
C GLN A 264 0.63 -6.43 29.98
N PRO A 265 0.47 -7.65 30.54
CA PRO A 265 0.83 -7.94 31.92
C PRO A 265 2.31 -7.62 32.23
N PRO A 266 2.63 -7.20 33.48
CA PRO A 266 1.75 -7.15 34.65
C PRO A 266 0.90 -5.89 34.78
N ASP A 267 1.16 -4.85 33.98
CA ASP A 267 0.51 -3.55 34.14
C ASP A 267 -0.96 -3.59 33.67
N HIS A 268 -1.24 -4.40 32.64
CA HIS A 268 -2.59 -4.66 32.12
C HIS A 268 -2.86 -6.17 32.15
N PRO A 269 -3.62 -6.68 33.14
CA PRO A 269 -3.79 -8.11 33.32
C PRO A 269 -4.69 -8.74 32.24
N ASP A 270 -4.26 -9.93 31.81
CA ASP A 270 -5.03 -10.91 31.06
C ASP A 270 -5.38 -12.02 32.07
N ALA A 271 -6.62 -12.04 32.55
CA ALA A 271 -7.06 -12.88 33.67
C ALA A 271 -7.48 -14.29 33.23
N ASP A 272 -7.90 -14.47 31.98
CA ASP A 272 -8.28 -15.77 31.44
C ASP A 272 -7.16 -16.46 30.63
N GLY A 273 -6.10 -15.72 30.30
CA GLY A 273 -4.87 -16.20 29.70
C GLY A 273 -4.97 -16.44 28.19
N ASP A 274 -5.88 -15.76 27.51
CA ASP A 274 -6.09 -15.89 26.06
C ASP A 274 -5.12 -15.06 25.21
N GLY A 275 -4.32 -14.19 25.87
CA GLY A 275 -3.36 -13.28 25.25
C GLY A 275 -3.90 -11.87 25.00
N ILE A 276 -5.19 -11.63 25.22
CA ILE A 276 -5.83 -10.33 25.12
C ILE A 276 -6.02 -9.79 26.54
N VAL A 277 -5.81 -8.48 26.72
CA VAL A 277 -6.00 -7.89 28.06
C VAL A 277 -7.49 -7.70 28.36
N ASP A 278 -7.88 -7.92 29.62
CA ASP A 278 -9.28 -7.76 30.07
C ASP A 278 -9.64 -6.30 30.44
N GLU A 279 -8.69 -5.38 30.25
CA GLU A 279 -8.87 -3.95 30.51
C GLU A 279 -9.05 -3.19 29.20
N SER A 280 -10.08 -2.35 29.15
CA SER A 280 -10.31 -1.53 27.97
C SER A 280 -9.15 -0.57 27.69
N ARG A 281 -8.74 -0.51 26.43
CA ARG A 281 -7.62 0.29 25.94
C ARG A 281 -8.10 1.40 25.02
N PRO A 282 -7.90 2.67 25.37
CA PRO A 282 -8.17 3.79 24.46
C PRO A 282 -7.31 3.73 23.20
N ILE A 283 -7.92 3.97 22.05
CA ILE A 283 -7.22 4.09 20.76
C ILE A 283 -6.89 5.56 20.51
N ALA A 284 -5.65 5.83 20.11
CA ALA A 284 -5.21 7.20 19.82
C ALA A 284 -5.96 7.79 18.62
N GLY A 285 -6.22 9.10 18.63
CA GLY A 285 -6.85 9.82 17.51
C GLY A 285 -8.32 10.17 17.71
N GLY A 286 -9.04 9.43 18.54
CA GLY A 286 -10.48 9.59 18.71
C GLY A 286 -10.98 9.17 20.09
N THR A 287 -12.21 8.65 20.13
CA THR A 287 -12.88 8.17 21.36
C THR A 287 -13.05 6.66 21.40
N ASN A 288 -12.56 5.94 20.39
CA ASN A 288 -12.71 4.49 20.28
C ASN A 288 -11.85 3.78 21.34
N GLN A 289 -12.31 2.61 21.74
CA GLN A 289 -11.66 1.76 22.73
C GLN A 289 -11.73 0.33 22.23
N ASP A 290 -10.67 -0.42 22.52
CA ASP A 290 -10.66 -1.88 22.55
C ASP A 290 -11.16 -2.33 23.94
#